data_AF-A0A351Z9I5-F1
#
_entry.id   AF-A0A351Z9I5-F1
#
_cell.length_a   1.000
_cell.length_b   1.000
_cell.length_c   1.000
_cell.angle_alpha   90.00
_cell.angle_beta   90.00
_cell.angle_gamma   90.00
#
_symmetry.space_group_name_H-M   'P 1'
#
loop_
_entity.id
_entity.type
_entity.pdbx_description
1 polymer ?
#
loop_
_entity_poly.entity_id
_entity_poly.type
_entity_poly.pdbx_seq_one_letter_code
_entity_poly.pdbx_strand_id
1 'polypeptide(L)'
;MFVAAAGVPCLHCYDNRIGIPASLSVGIYTGVLLGALAARPFWNNPMLPMLFLVSALKTGTASICLVGCVVKGIAGMSREQIETNKFIIHSIDFFLMILSIIAILLFVFGLYAAPRSSVEAAGLIMGGEFTFLFWGMAVVVGILLPLSLEVYELVRHFISRVVMREHNLWISGLVTVSVLTGGFVLRYVVVYAGQAANIVAT
;
A
#
# COMPACT_ATOMS: atom_id res chain seq x y z
N MET A 1 -2.62 14.03 -25.49
CA MET A 1 -3.77 14.55 -26.25
C MET A 1 -5.04 13.89 -25.70
N PHE A 2 -5.51 14.36 -24.54
CA PHE A 2 -6.85 14.03 -24.06
C PHE A 2 -7.79 15.00 -24.77
N VAL A 3 -8.49 14.54 -25.81
CA VAL A 3 -9.52 15.33 -26.47
C VAL A 3 -10.64 15.53 -25.46
N ALA A 4 -10.74 16.77 -24.99
CA ALA A 4 -11.90 17.28 -24.29
C ALA A 4 -13.11 17.20 -25.23
N ALA A 5 -13.98 16.22 -25.02
CA ALA A 5 -15.34 16.27 -25.53
C ALA A 5 -16.14 17.23 -24.64
N ALA A 6 -16.11 18.51 -25.00
CA ALA A 6 -17.02 19.52 -24.50
C ALA A 6 -18.45 19.12 -24.91
N GLY A 7 -19.30 18.73 -23.95
CA GLY A 7 -20.72 18.51 -24.23
C GLY A 7 -21.51 17.56 -23.33
N VAL A 8 -20.90 16.78 -22.42
CA VAL A 8 -21.65 15.86 -21.54
C VAL A 8 -21.43 16.22 -20.06
N PRO A 9 -22.34 16.97 -19.40
CA PRO A 9 -22.18 17.38 -18.01
C PRO A 9 -22.23 16.25 -16.96
N CYS A 10 -22.41 14.98 -17.36
CA CYS A 10 -22.81 13.91 -16.43
C CYS A 10 -21.99 12.61 -16.49
N LEU A 11 -21.16 12.36 -17.52
CA LEU A 11 -20.50 11.05 -17.68
C LEU A 11 -19.40 10.82 -16.63
N HIS A 12 -18.54 11.81 -16.38
CA HIS A 12 -17.50 11.73 -15.34
C HIS A 12 -18.06 11.57 -13.92
N CYS A 13 -19.23 12.16 -13.64
CA CYS A 13 -19.86 12.05 -12.32
C CYS A 13 -20.47 10.66 -12.11
N TYR A 14 -20.97 10.02 -13.17
CA TYR A 14 -21.49 8.66 -13.13
C TYR A 14 -20.36 7.62 -13.05
N ASP A 15 -19.30 7.83 -13.81
CA ASP A 15 -18.11 6.96 -13.82
C ASP A 15 -17.42 6.96 -12.45
N ASN A 16 -17.28 8.13 -11.81
CA ASN A 16 -16.71 8.21 -10.46
C ASN A 16 -17.59 7.55 -9.39
N ARG A 17 -18.92 7.63 -9.52
CA ARG A 17 -19.89 7.02 -8.58
C ARG A 17 -19.86 5.49 -8.59
N ILE A 18 -19.48 4.88 -9.71
CA ILE A 18 -19.41 3.42 -9.86
C ILE A 18 -17.97 2.92 -9.71
N GLY A 19 -16.99 3.66 -10.25
CA GLY A 19 -15.58 3.29 -10.25
C GLY A 19 -14.96 3.23 -8.85
N ILE A 20 -15.23 4.21 -7.99
CA ILE A 20 -14.72 4.22 -6.61
C ILE A 20 -15.20 2.97 -5.85
N PRO A 21 -16.52 2.71 -5.69
CA PRO A 21 -16.96 1.53 -4.94
C PRO A 21 -16.49 0.24 -5.59
N ALA A 22 -16.50 0.12 -6.92
CA ALA A 22 -16.01 -1.08 -7.60
C ALA A 22 -14.53 -1.36 -7.28
N SER A 23 -13.67 -0.33 -7.32
CA SER A 23 -12.25 -0.49 -7.00
C SER A 23 -11.99 -0.88 -5.54
N LEU A 24 -12.74 -0.28 -4.60
CA LEU A 24 -12.68 -0.63 -3.18
C LEU A 24 -13.15 -2.07 -2.94
N SER A 25 -14.26 -2.47 -3.58
CA SER A 25 -14.77 -3.84 -3.50
C SER A 25 -13.75 -4.86 -4.00
N VAL A 26 -13.10 -4.61 -5.15
CA VAL A 26 -12.05 -5.49 -5.68
C VAL A 26 -10.84 -5.56 -4.74
N GLY A 27 -10.43 -4.42 -4.16
CA GLY A 27 -9.33 -4.38 -3.21
C GLY A 27 -9.59 -5.19 -1.94
N ILE A 28 -10.81 -5.11 -1.41
CA ILE A 28 -11.26 -5.84 -0.21
C ILE A 28 -11.47 -7.33 -0.51
N TYR A 29 -12.00 -7.66 -1.69
CA TYR A 29 -12.48 -8.99 -2.08
C TYR A 29 -11.45 -10.09 -1.82
N THR A 30 -10.19 -9.87 -2.22
CA THR A 30 -9.12 -10.86 -2.03
C THR A 30 -8.93 -11.19 -0.55
N GLY A 31 -8.95 -10.18 0.31
CA GLY A 31 -8.77 -10.41 1.73
C GLY A 31 -10.00 -11.05 2.40
N VAL A 32 -11.21 -10.77 1.91
CA VAL A 32 -12.44 -11.44 2.39
C VAL A 32 -12.42 -12.92 2.00
N LEU A 33 -12.03 -13.25 0.77
CA LEU A 33 -11.93 -14.64 0.31
C LEU A 33 -10.96 -15.45 1.15
N LEU A 34 -9.76 -14.92 1.39
CA LEU A 34 -8.76 -15.58 2.22
C LEU A 34 -9.26 -15.70 3.67
N GLY A 35 -9.83 -14.61 4.21
CA GLY A 35 -10.39 -14.57 5.56
C GLY A 35 -11.51 -15.57 5.83
N ALA A 36 -12.31 -15.90 4.81
CA ALA A 36 -13.40 -16.86 4.91
C ALA A 36 -12.93 -18.32 5.07
N LEU A 37 -11.65 -18.62 4.80
CA LEU A 37 -11.09 -19.96 4.92
C LEU A 37 -10.73 -20.30 6.37
N ALA A 38 -11.72 -20.66 7.17
CA ALA A 38 -11.57 -21.02 8.58
C ALA A 38 -10.60 -22.19 8.82
N ALA A 39 -10.35 -23.03 7.80
CA ALA A 39 -9.39 -24.13 7.86
C ALA A 39 -7.92 -23.68 7.97
N ARG A 40 -7.63 -22.37 7.82
CA ARG A 40 -6.28 -21.82 7.83
C ARG A 40 -6.15 -20.74 8.91
N PRO A 41 -5.51 -21.04 10.05
CA PRO A 41 -5.53 -20.15 11.22
C PRO A 41 -4.81 -18.81 10.99
N PHE A 42 -3.89 -18.76 10.03
CA PHE A 42 -3.22 -17.51 9.63
C PHE A 42 -4.15 -16.58 8.82
N TRP A 43 -5.02 -17.16 7.98
CA TRP A 43 -5.96 -16.39 7.16
C TRP A 43 -7.23 -16.02 7.91
N ASN A 44 -7.65 -16.82 8.90
CA ASN A 44 -8.84 -16.58 9.72
C ASN A 44 -8.64 -15.38 10.67
N ASN A 45 -8.53 -14.18 10.10
CA ASN A 45 -8.27 -12.93 10.79
C ASN A 45 -9.14 -11.82 10.17
N PRO A 46 -9.97 -11.13 10.98
CA PRO A 46 -10.89 -10.10 10.48
C PRO A 46 -10.18 -8.86 9.90
N MET A 47 -8.90 -8.66 10.18
CA MET A 47 -8.11 -7.52 9.68
C MET A 47 -7.52 -7.75 8.30
N LEU A 48 -7.55 -8.99 7.80
CA LEU A 48 -6.97 -9.37 6.50
C LEU A 48 -7.61 -8.62 5.30
N PRO A 49 -8.94 -8.42 5.23
CA PRO A 49 -9.56 -7.55 4.23
C PRO A 49 -9.02 -6.11 4.21
N MET A 50 -8.83 -5.52 5.39
CA MET A 50 -8.30 -4.17 5.53
C MET A 50 -6.84 -4.09 5.08
N LEU A 51 -6.03 -5.08 5.45
CA LEU A 51 -4.64 -5.18 5.05
C LEU A 51 -4.49 -5.23 3.52
N PHE A 52 -5.31 -6.03 2.83
CA PHE A 52 -5.30 -6.11 1.37
C PHE A 52 -5.77 -4.83 0.70
N LEU A 53 -6.81 -4.18 1.24
CA LEU A 53 -7.31 -2.90 0.73
C LEU A 53 -6.23 -1.82 0.80
N VAL A 54 -5.62 -1.63 1.97
CA VAL A 54 -4.58 -0.60 2.17
C VAL A 54 -3.38 -0.89 1.28
N SER A 55 -2.97 -2.15 1.18
CA SER A 55 -1.91 -2.56 0.28
C SER A 55 -2.24 -2.25 -1.19
N ALA A 56 -3.50 -2.45 -1.61
CA ALA A 56 -3.95 -2.14 -2.98
C ALA A 56 -3.90 -0.65 -3.27
N LEU A 57 -4.40 0.18 -2.35
CA LEU A 57 -4.37 1.63 -2.46
C LEU A 57 -2.93 2.14 -2.55
N LYS A 58 -2.02 1.67 -1.68
CA LYS A 58 -0.59 2.03 -1.71
C LYS A 58 0.10 1.64 -3.02
N THR A 59 -0.12 0.43 -3.52
CA THR A 59 0.47 0.03 -4.80
C THR A 59 -0.14 0.80 -5.97
N GLY A 60 -1.41 1.21 -5.85
CA GLY A 60 -2.08 2.07 -6.83
C GLY A 60 -1.49 3.49 -6.88
N THR A 61 -1.31 4.15 -5.73
CA THR A 61 -0.66 5.48 -5.65
C THR A 61 0.76 5.42 -6.19
N ALA A 62 1.55 4.43 -5.77
CA ALA A 62 2.90 4.22 -6.28
C ALA A 62 2.93 3.98 -7.81
N SER A 63 1.97 3.22 -8.36
CA SER A 63 1.90 3.00 -9.81
C SER A 63 1.58 4.28 -10.59
N ILE A 64 0.69 5.12 -10.06
CA ILE A 64 0.38 6.44 -10.65
C ILE A 64 1.63 7.33 -10.64
N CYS A 65 2.38 7.36 -9.53
CA CYS A 65 3.66 8.07 -9.44
C CYS A 65 4.68 7.56 -10.46
N LEU A 66 4.81 6.23 -10.60
CA LEU A 66 5.72 5.60 -11.55
C LEU A 66 5.40 6.02 -12.99
N VAL A 67 4.13 5.90 -13.39
CA VAL A 67 3.67 6.29 -14.73
C VAL A 67 3.87 7.79 -14.95
N GLY A 68 3.56 8.62 -13.95
CA GLY A 68 3.78 10.07 -14.01
C GLY A 68 5.25 10.44 -14.21
N CYS A 69 6.18 9.74 -13.57
CA CYS A 69 7.62 9.92 -13.74
C CYS A 69 8.10 9.47 -15.12
N VAL A 70 7.65 8.32 -15.62
CA VAL A 70 8.03 7.79 -16.94
C VAL A 70 7.49 8.69 -18.06
N VAL A 71 6.21 9.07 -18.01
CA VAL A 71 5.58 9.94 -19.02
C VAL A 71 6.23 11.32 -19.04
N LYS A 72 6.60 11.87 -17.87
CA LYS A 72 7.37 13.12 -17.79
C LYS A 72 8.73 13.04 -18.48
N GLY A 73 9.45 11.94 -18.26
CA GLY A 73 10.76 11.72 -18.87
C GLY A 73 10.70 11.64 -20.39
N ILE A 74 9.56 11.19 -20.94
CA ILE A 74 9.36 11.00 -22.38
C ILE A 74 8.74 12.25 -23.05
N ALA A 75 7.83 12.96 -22.38
CA ALA A 75 6.96 13.96 -23.04
C ALA A 75 7.16 15.43 -22.63
N GLY A 76 8.10 15.75 -21.72
CA GLY A 76 8.49 17.14 -21.45
C GLY A 76 7.35 18.06 -20.95
N MET A 77 6.47 17.56 -20.07
CA MET A 77 5.26 18.26 -19.63
C MET A 77 5.55 19.50 -18.75
N SER A 78 4.80 20.60 -18.99
CA SER A 78 4.87 21.91 -18.30
C SER A 78 4.76 21.81 -16.77
N ARG A 79 5.71 22.45 -16.06
CA ARG A 79 5.98 22.36 -14.60
C ARG A 79 4.81 22.77 -13.67
N GLU A 80 3.93 23.66 -14.11
CA GLU A 80 3.07 24.45 -13.21
C GLU A 80 1.81 23.71 -12.71
N GLN A 81 1.13 22.91 -13.54
CA GLN A 81 -0.04 22.10 -13.12
C GLN A 81 0.32 20.86 -12.28
N ILE A 82 1.60 20.58 -12.11
CA ILE A 82 2.09 19.35 -11.50
C ILE A 82 2.37 19.52 -10.00
N GLU A 83 2.67 20.73 -9.54
CA GLU A 83 3.02 20.98 -8.14
C GLU A 83 1.83 20.85 -7.20
N THR A 84 0.64 21.32 -7.59
CA THR A 84 -0.58 21.20 -6.77
C THR A 84 -1.05 19.75 -6.63
N ASN A 85 -0.98 18.95 -7.70
CA ASN A 85 -1.38 17.54 -7.66
C ASN A 85 -0.39 16.67 -6.86
N LYS A 86 0.89 17.02 -6.85
CA LYS A 86 1.92 16.31 -6.09
C LYS A 86 1.69 16.38 -4.58
N PHE A 87 1.29 17.54 -4.05
CA PHE A 87 1.04 17.70 -2.62
C PHE A 87 -0.10 16.79 -2.15
N ILE A 88 -1.19 16.71 -2.90
CA ILE A 88 -2.33 15.85 -2.60
C ILE A 88 -1.91 14.37 -2.62
N ILE A 89 -1.15 13.96 -3.63
CA ILE A 89 -0.66 12.57 -3.75
C ILE A 89 0.24 12.20 -2.58
N HIS A 90 1.21 13.05 -2.21
CA HIS A 90 2.07 12.80 -1.05
C HIS A 90 1.29 12.75 0.27
N SER A 91 0.30 13.63 0.45
CA SER A 91 -0.52 13.59 1.66
C SER A 91 -1.34 12.30 1.75
N ILE A 92 -1.86 11.80 0.62
CA ILE A 92 -2.56 10.51 0.56
C ILE A 92 -1.59 9.36 0.83
N ASP A 93 -0.40 9.35 0.23
CA ASP A 93 0.58 8.28 0.40
C ASP A 93 1.03 8.17 1.87
N PHE A 94 1.36 9.30 2.50
CA PHE A 94 1.68 9.38 3.92
C PHE A 94 0.54 8.82 4.80
N PHE A 95 -0.71 9.20 4.53
CA PHE A 95 -1.86 8.66 5.27
C PHE A 95 -2.01 7.15 5.08
N LEU A 96 -1.84 6.64 3.85
CA LEU A 96 -1.88 5.22 3.56
C LEU A 96 -0.73 4.44 4.21
N MET A 97 0.45 5.04 4.37
CA MET A 97 1.57 4.44 5.11
C MET A 97 1.21 4.26 6.59
N ILE A 98 0.67 5.29 7.25
CA ILE A 98 0.22 5.19 8.64
C ILE A 98 -0.87 4.11 8.77
N LEU A 99 -1.86 4.14 7.89
CA LEU A 99 -2.93 3.15 7.87
C LEU A 99 -2.40 1.73 7.67
N SER A 100 -1.35 1.56 6.87
CA SER A 100 -0.68 0.27 6.66
C SER A 100 0.03 -0.22 7.91
N ILE A 101 0.68 0.65 8.68
CA ILE A 101 1.29 0.28 9.96
C ILE A 101 0.22 -0.20 10.92
N ILE A 102 -0.87 0.57 11.06
CA ILE A 102 -2.01 0.19 11.91
C ILE A 102 -2.59 -1.15 11.47
N ALA A 103 -2.83 -1.35 10.17
CA ALA A 103 -3.37 -2.60 9.64
C ALA A 103 -2.44 -3.80 9.93
N ILE A 104 -1.13 -3.64 9.81
CA ILE A 104 -0.15 -4.69 10.13
C ILE A 104 -0.14 -5.00 11.62
N LEU A 105 -0.13 -3.98 12.47
CA LEU A 105 -0.17 -4.17 13.92
C LEU A 105 -1.45 -4.85 14.38
N LEU A 106 -2.60 -4.45 13.84
CA LEU A 106 -3.88 -5.09 14.13
C LEU A 106 -3.96 -6.50 13.56
N PHE A 107 -3.36 -6.76 12.39
CA PHE A 107 -3.25 -8.11 11.85
C PHE A 107 -2.45 -9.02 12.78
N VAL A 108 -1.26 -8.58 13.21
CA VAL A 108 -0.42 -9.32 14.16
C VAL A 108 -1.15 -9.53 15.49
N PHE A 109 -1.74 -8.47 16.06
CA PHE A 109 -2.51 -8.57 17.29
C PHE A 109 -3.69 -9.53 17.15
N GLY A 110 -4.38 -9.53 16.01
CA GLY A 110 -5.46 -10.46 15.70
C GLY A 110 -5.02 -11.92 15.70
N LEU A 111 -3.79 -12.23 15.28
CA LEU A 111 -3.26 -13.60 15.37
C LEU A 111 -3.03 -14.03 16.83
N TYR A 112 -2.61 -13.11 17.71
CA TYR A 112 -2.39 -13.39 19.14
C TYR A 112 -3.67 -13.40 19.98
N ALA A 113 -4.71 -12.67 19.55
CA ALA A 113 -6.02 -12.64 20.20
C ALA A 113 -6.91 -13.85 19.82
N ALA A 114 -6.52 -14.57 18.77
CA ALA A 114 -7.23 -15.74 18.24
C ALA A 114 -6.82 -17.06 18.96
N PRO A 115 -7.46 -18.20 18.65
CA PRO A 115 -7.14 -19.50 19.27
C PRO A 115 -5.66 -19.90 19.10
N ARG A 116 -5.21 -20.87 19.90
CA ARG A 116 -3.78 -21.30 19.93
C ARG A 116 -3.19 -21.60 18.55
N SER A 117 -3.99 -22.16 17.64
CA SER A 117 -3.58 -22.43 16.26
C SER A 117 -3.21 -21.17 15.46
N SER A 118 -3.83 -20.02 15.72
CA SER A 118 -3.46 -18.73 15.12
C SER A 118 -2.20 -18.14 15.76
N VAL A 119 -1.98 -18.39 17.05
CA VAL A 119 -0.74 -17.99 17.75
C VAL A 119 0.45 -18.77 17.19
N GLU A 120 0.31 -20.07 16.97
CA GLU A 120 1.34 -20.89 16.31
C GLU A 120 1.63 -20.40 14.89
N ALA A 121 0.58 -20.04 14.15
CA ALA A 121 0.73 -19.46 12.82
C ALA A 121 1.46 -18.10 12.83
N ALA A 122 1.31 -17.29 13.89
CA ALA A 122 2.10 -16.07 14.07
C ALA A 122 3.60 -16.36 14.19
N GLY A 123 3.97 -17.56 14.67
CA GLY A 123 5.36 -18.03 14.69
C GLY A 123 6.04 -17.98 13.32
N LEU A 124 5.29 -18.20 12.22
CA LEU A 124 5.82 -18.14 10.85
C LEU A 124 6.40 -16.77 10.47
N ILE A 125 5.86 -15.68 11.05
CA ILE A 125 6.30 -14.31 10.80
C ILE A 125 7.14 -13.72 11.94
N MET A 126 7.13 -14.30 13.14
CA MET A 126 7.88 -13.80 14.30
C MET A 126 9.25 -14.47 14.52
N GLY A 127 9.43 -15.70 14.06
CA GLY A 127 10.74 -16.37 14.07
C GLY A 127 10.85 -17.53 13.08
N GLY A 128 9.94 -17.59 12.11
CA GLY A 128 9.86 -18.64 11.11
C GLY A 128 10.46 -18.23 9.78
N GLU A 129 10.17 -19.04 8.75
CA GLU A 129 10.69 -18.86 7.39
C GLU A 129 10.34 -17.50 6.76
N PHE A 130 9.18 -16.95 7.10
CA PHE A 130 8.68 -15.70 6.51
C PHE A 130 9.06 -14.45 7.32
N THR A 131 9.76 -14.57 8.44
CA THR A 131 10.09 -13.44 9.32
C THR A 131 10.89 -12.35 8.61
N PHE A 132 11.94 -12.73 7.86
CA PHE A 132 12.75 -11.77 7.12
C PHE A 132 11.95 -11.07 6.02
N LEU A 133 11.13 -11.83 5.28
CA LEU A 133 10.29 -11.27 4.22
C LEU A 133 9.21 -10.32 4.78
N PHE A 134 8.61 -10.67 5.92
CA PHE A 134 7.59 -9.84 6.55
C PHE A 134 8.19 -8.56 7.14
N TRP A 135 9.14 -8.68 8.07
CA TRP A 135 9.66 -7.52 8.79
C TRP A 135 10.70 -6.75 7.99
N GLY A 136 11.63 -7.43 7.34
CA GLY A 136 12.68 -6.78 6.55
C GLY A 136 12.13 -6.18 5.26
N MET A 137 11.49 -7.00 4.42
CA MET A 137 11.08 -6.54 3.11
C MET A 137 9.72 -5.82 3.10
N ALA A 138 8.68 -6.39 3.73
CA ALA A 138 7.36 -5.75 3.70
C ALA A 138 7.28 -4.53 4.64
N VAL A 139 7.78 -4.63 5.88
CA VAL A 139 7.70 -3.53 6.86
C VAL A 139 8.84 -2.53 6.69
N VAL A 140 10.10 -2.94 6.78
CA VAL A 140 11.22 -1.98 6.72
C VAL A 140 11.35 -1.38 5.33
N VAL A 141 11.51 -2.18 4.27
CA VAL A 141 11.66 -1.64 2.91
C VAL A 141 10.33 -1.07 2.38
N GLY A 142 9.20 -1.75 2.61
CA GLY A 142 7.91 -1.34 2.05
C GLY A 142 7.17 -0.20 2.76
N ILE A 143 7.56 0.14 4.00
CA ILE A 143 6.85 1.12 4.82
C ILE A 143 7.84 2.07 5.50
N LEU A 144 8.77 1.58 6.32
CA LEU A 144 9.60 2.46 7.14
C LEU A 144 10.59 3.27 6.30
N LEU A 145 11.19 2.68 5.27
CA LEU A 145 12.08 3.37 4.34
C LEU A 145 11.37 4.49 3.58
N PRO A 146 10.25 4.25 2.86
CA PRO A 146 9.56 5.32 2.15
C PRO A 146 8.99 6.37 3.11
N LEU A 147 8.49 5.97 4.28
CA LEU A 147 8.02 6.90 5.31
C LEU A 147 9.14 7.82 5.81
N SER A 148 10.33 7.29 6.05
CA SER A 148 11.48 8.07 6.51
C SER A 148 11.91 9.10 5.47
N LEU A 149 11.89 8.73 4.18
CA LEU A 149 12.20 9.63 3.08
C LEU A 149 11.14 10.74 2.94
N GLU A 150 9.85 10.40 3.03
CA GLU A 150 8.79 11.40 3.00
C GLU A 150 8.87 12.36 4.19
N VAL A 151 9.05 11.86 5.41
CA VAL A 151 9.19 12.71 6.61
C VAL A 151 10.41 13.63 6.49
N TYR A 152 11.53 13.14 5.98
CA TYR A 152 12.72 13.95 5.74
C TYR A 152 12.44 15.12 4.78
N GLU A 153 11.68 14.88 3.71
CA GLU A 153 11.27 15.93 2.76
C GLU A 153 10.28 16.92 3.40
N LEU A 154 9.26 16.43 4.12
CA LEU A 154 8.26 17.27 4.78
C LEU A 154 8.87 18.17 5.88
N VAL A 155 9.73 17.63 6.74
CA VAL A 155 10.37 18.38 7.84
C VAL A 155 11.26 19.50 7.30
N ARG A 156 12.02 19.22 6.23
CA ARG A 156 12.88 20.22 5.59
C ARG A 156 12.05 21.34 4.94
N HIS A 157 10.88 21.02 4.41
CA HIS A 157 9.95 22.01 3.88
C HIS A 157 9.38 22.93 4.97
N PHE A 158 8.95 22.37 6.11
CA PHE A 158 8.36 23.13 7.22
C PHE A 158 9.38 24.08 7.89
N ILE A 159 10.63 23.63 8.05
CA ILE A 159 11.69 24.42 8.72
C ILE A 159 12.25 25.54 7.83
N SER A 160 12.41 25.31 6.53
CA SER A 160 13.12 26.28 5.68
C SER A 160 12.24 27.30 4.95
N ARG A 161 10.90 27.17 4.89
CA ARG A 161 10.02 28.06 4.06
C ARG A 161 10.55 28.31 2.63
N VAL A 162 11.35 27.38 2.11
CA VAL A 162 11.89 27.45 0.76
C VAL A 162 10.87 26.76 -0.14
N VAL A 163 10.44 27.48 -1.19
CA VAL A 163 9.67 26.99 -2.34
C VAL A 163 10.13 25.57 -2.69
N MET A 164 9.18 24.63 -2.83
CA MET A 164 9.40 23.23 -3.19
C MET A 164 10.61 23.07 -4.11
N ARG A 165 11.76 22.71 -3.54
CA ARG A 165 12.99 22.52 -4.30
C ARG A 165 12.73 21.37 -5.27
N GLU A 166 13.24 21.48 -6.50
CA GLU A 166 13.11 20.45 -7.53
C GLU A 166 13.37 19.06 -6.92
N HIS A 167 12.30 18.28 -6.75
CA HIS A 167 12.34 16.95 -6.17
C HIS A 167 13.30 16.09 -7.01
N ASN A 168 14.35 15.57 -6.38
CA ASN A 168 15.28 14.68 -7.05
C ASN A 168 14.51 13.46 -7.55
N LEU A 169 14.41 13.29 -8.87
CA LEU A 169 13.66 12.19 -9.50
C LEU A 169 14.07 10.81 -8.95
N TRP A 170 15.33 10.69 -8.55
CA TRP A 170 15.91 9.52 -7.90
C TRP A 170 15.23 9.14 -6.57
N ILE A 171 14.87 10.12 -5.73
CA ILE A 171 14.23 9.85 -4.42
C ILE A 171 12.79 9.36 -4.64
N SER A 172 12.03 10.03 -5.52
CA SER A 172 10.69 9.57 -5.94
C SER A 172 10.69 8.15 -6.47
N GLY A 173 11.66 7.85 -7.35
CA GLY A 173 11.81 6.52 -7.93
C GLY A 173 12.10 5.47 -6.86
N LEU A 174 12.99 5.77 -5.92
CA LEU A 174 13.33 4.88 -4.81
C LEU A 174 12.12 4.62 -3.91
N VAL A 175 11.38 5.66 -3.50
CA VAL A 175 10.15 5.53 -2.70
C VAL A 175 9.13 4.64 -3.44
N THR A 176 8.90 4.92 -4.71
CA THR A 176 7.93 4.19 -5.54
C THR A 176 8.28 2.71 -5.67
N VAL A 177 9.53 2.40 -6.02
CA VAL A 177 10.00 1.00 -6.15
C VAL A 177 9.93 0.28 -4.82
N SER A 178 10.26 0.96 -3.72
CA SER A 178 10.21 0.38 -2.38
C SER A 178 8.78 0.04 -1.96
N VAL A 179 7.81 0.93 -2.20
CA VAL A 179 6.39 0.69 -1.91
C VAL A 179 5.82 -0.45 -2.77
N LEU A 180 6.15 -0.50 -4.06
CA LEU A 180 5.72 -1.60 -4.95
C LEU A 180 6.30 -2.95 -4.51
N THR A 181 7.60 -2.97 -4.22
CA THR A 181 8.30 -4.19 -3.77
C THR A 181 7.73 -4.67 -2.44
N GLY A 182 7.57 -3.78 -1.46
CA GLY A 182 6.99 -4.11 -0.17
C GLY A 182 5.55 -4.58 -0.25
N GLY A 183 4.72 -3.94 -1.10
CA GLY A 183 3.34 -4.37 -1.34
C GLY A 183 3.23 -5.74 -2.00
N PHE A 184 4.14 -6.07 -2.91
CA PHE A 184 4.24 -7.42 -3.50
C PHE A 184 4.66 -8.46 -2.44
N VAL A 185 5.74 -8.19 -1.70
CA VAL A 185 6.25 -9.11 -0.67
C VAL A 185 5.23 -9.33 0.44
N LEU A 186 4.49 -8.29 0.86
CA LEU A 186 3.42 -8.44 1.86
C LEU A 186 2.37 -9.46 1.40
N ARG A 187 1.86 -9.31 0.17
CA ARG A 187 0.86 -10.25 -0.38
C ARG A 187 1.44 -11.65 -0.56
N TYR A 188 2.69 -11.75 -1.01
CA TYR A 188 3.40 -13.02 -1.12
C TYR A 188 3.44 -13.72 0.25
N VAL A 189 3.93 -13.04 1.29
CA VAL A 189 4.00 -13.61 2.64
C VAL A 189 2.62 -14.01 3.14
N VAL A 190 1.61 -13.16 2.99
CA VAL A 190 0.27 -13.47 3.51
C VAL A 190 -0.33 -14.71 2.84
N VAL A 191 -0.15 -14.87 1.53
CA VAL A 191 -0.64 -16.05 0.80
C VAL A 191 0.17 -17.30 1.17
N TYR A 192 1.49 -17.26 1.08
CA TYR A 192 2.32 -18.46 1.31
C TYR A 192 2.37 -18.87 2.79
N ALA A 193 2.43 -17.92 3.72
CA ALA A 193 2.38 -18.24 5.15
C ALA A 193 1.05 -18.87 5.54
N GLY A 194 -0.07 -18.44 4.94
CA GLY A 194 -1.37 -19.08 5.21
C GLY A 194 -1.54 -20.46 4.58
N GLN A 195 -0.86 -20.75 3.46
CA GLN A 195 -0.77 -22.10 2.93
C GLN A 195 0.11 -23.02 3.80
N ALA A 196 1.18 -22.48 4.39
CA ALA A 196 2.03 -23.22 5.31
C ALA A 196 1.34 -23.49 6.65
N ALA A 197 0.54 -22.54 7.14
CA ALA A 197 -0.26 -22.67 8.36
C ALA A 197 -1.42 -23.67 8.16
N ASN A 198 -1.14 -24.95 8.36
CA ASN A 198 -2.16 -26.00 8.44
C ASN A 198 -2.65 -26.11 9.88
N ILE A 199 -3.89 -26.57 10.08
CA ILE A 199 -4.33 -26.99 11.41
C ILE A 199 -3.51 -28.24 11.74
N VAL A 200 -2.53 -28.11 12.62
CA VAL A 200 -1.88 -29.27 13.22
C VAL A 200 -2.92 -29.90 14.14
N ALA A 201 -3.55 -30.98 13.68
CA ALA A 201 -4.34 -31.86 14.52
C ALA A 201 -3.35 -32.65 15.40
N THR A 202 -2.92 -32.05 16.50
CA THR A 202 -2.27 -32.75 17.61
C THR A 202 -3.20 -32.77 18.80
#